data_AF-A0A7Y3UA60-F1
#
_entry.id   AF-A0A7Y3UA60-F1
#
_cell.length_a   1.000
_cell.length_b   1.000
_cell.length_c   1.000
_cell.angle_alpha   90.00
_cell.angle_beta   90.00
_cell.angle_gamma   90.00
#
_symmetry.space_group_name_H-M   'P 1'
#
loop_
_entity.id
_entity.type
_entity.pdbx_description
1 polymer ?
#
loop_
_entity_poly.entity_id
_entity_poly.type
_entity_poly.pdbx_seq_one_letter_code
_entity_poly.pdbx_strand_id
1 'polypeptide(L)'
;MANRSSILCLVLIILSVAAGFGCATQSPRLAPTAVNDVQQGRYLAGRDGLRRHTVDRTSPDVILDNLRMAVAALHDGAYFEAQQALQRAYPFMVSGSVNAVGSESAVMFQHEGTLVWKGEPFEQAMAWYYQTVAQMVAGDWENARAASRNMLFTLVDFAGGDNSTIDGAMEQAESPEWFDEHASEVESDLVIGYLLAGISERWQDRPTDAAEYFNRARTLAPELDALTTLLETGSYNTLLVVEAMPGPRKEPVGEYGETFVYRPKPGSMKSHGPPLVVTDETGRLAHSDQTSLPETLDVVDTWSLAQHPRWWSLKSLRESKKVLGDVLTLAGTGAVIYGSTSNDANSSDKALIAGAAAMLLGQALSHGSAADLRHFDVLPRYVYLVPLALEPGFHTLRFTLPQQNLDVVRHDLMPGYDSPAVYVIRLSSQSRFASLLSDLDPGVESEHDATARIARSIAHPNDHTGPIVGTFPYILGGTCVCIPSADVLAAYHAGGYLLDLNLEQLRSLYRAEGIVFDPLPLSSETQQTWRHVLDGGRLLYTPLPGSAGYERLTYSTHRPYEPGSEVVREARDRLLGESPTMSSDVDETARIR
;
A
#
# COMPACT_ATOMS: atom_id res chain seq x y z
N MET A 1 54.86 38.56 13.90
CA MET A 1 54.63 37.44 12.95
C MET A 1 54.20 36.14 13.63
N ALA A 2 54.30 35.98 14.96
CA ALA A 2 53.91 34.73 15.65
C ALA A 2 52.39 34.43 15.73
N ASN A 3 51.50 35.41 15.52
CA ASN A 3 50.05 35.18 15.64
C ASN A 3 49.34 34.68 14.36
N ARG A 4 49.98 34.72 13.19
CA ARG A 4 49.30 34.31 11.93
C ARG A 4 49.27 32.79 11.74
N SER A 5 50.28 32.07 12.24
CA SER A 5 50.35 30.60 12.11
C SER A 5 49.37 29.88 13.02
N SER A 6 49.11 30.40 14.23
CA SER A 6 48.14 29.80 15.17
C SER A 6 46.69 29.96 14.69
N ILE A 7 46.36 31.08 14.05
CA ILE A 7 45.03 31.31 13.46
C ILE A 7 44.81 30.38 12.26
N LEU A 8 45.83 30.19 11.41
CA LEU A 8 45.72 29.30 10.26
C LEU A 8 45.51 27.83 10.67
N CYS A 9 46.20 27.36 11.71
CA CYS A 9 46.02 26.01 12.25
C CYS A 9 44.62 25.83 12.88
N LEU A 10 44.11 26.83 13.60
CA LEU A 10 42.77 26.75 14.18
C LEU A 10 41.69 26.69 13.10
N VAL A 11 41.82 27.51 12.06
CA VAL A 11 40.90 27.52 10.90
C VAL A 11 40.96 26.18 10.15
N LEU A 12 42.15 25.61 9.93
CA LEU A 12 42.30 24.30 9.31
C LEU A 12 41.72 23.16 10.17
N ILE A 13 41.85 23.21 11.49
CA ILE A 13 41.24 22.20 12.39
C ILE A 13 39.72 22.32 12.37
N ILE A 14 39.16 23.54 12.37
CA ILE A 14 37.71 23.77 12.28
C ILE A 14 37.17 23.29 10.92
N LEU A 15 37.87 23.57 9.81
CA LEU A 15 37.52 23.06 8.47
C LEU A 15 37.63 21.53 8.35
N SER A 16 38.60 20.92 9.04
CA SER A 16 38.79 19.46 9.04
C SER A 16 37.72 18.73 9.84
N VAL A 17 37.22 19.35 10.92
CA VAL A 17 36.10 18.82 11.73
C VAL A 17 34.77 19.00 10.99
N ALA A 18 34.57 20.09 10.25
CA ALA A 18 33.36 20.31 9.46
C ALA A 18 33.20 19.32 8.28
N ALA A 19 34.30 18.83 7.69
CA ALA A 19 34.24 17.88 6.57
C ALA A 19 33.91 16.43 6.99
N GLY A 20 33.88 16.11 8.29
CA GLY A 20 33.71 14.73 8.79
C GLY A 20 32.29 14.31 9.20
N PHE A 21 31.34 15.24 9.32
CA PHE A 21 30.03 14.98 9.97
C PHE A 21 28.79 15.06 9.05
N GLY A 22 28.97 15.18 7.73
CA GLY A 22 27.88 15.44 6.78
C GLY A 22 27.18 14.23 6.16
N CYS A 23 27.31 13.01 6.70
CA CYS A 23 26.47 11.90 6.23
C CYS A 23 25.11 11.99 6.91
N ALA A 24 24.14 12.63 6.24
CA ALA A 24 22.74 12.59 6.62
C ALA A 24 22.34 11.13 6.89
N THR A 25 22.15 10.78 8.16
CA THR A 25 21.74 9.45 8.59
C THR A 25 20.30 9.23 8.14
N GLN A 26 20.11 8.75 6.91
CA GLN A 26 18.93 7.95 6.61
C GLN A 26 18.86 6.86 7.68
N SER A 27 17.69 6.67 8.30
CA SER A 27 17.48 5.61 9.29
C SER A 27 18.08 4.32 8.72
N PRO A 28 19.11 3.73 9.36
CA PRO A 28 19.77 2.52 8.86
C PRO A 28 18.84 1.30 8.85
N ARG A 29 17.58 1.47 9.27
CA ARG A 29 16.54 0.45 9.38
C ARG A 29 15.53 0.45 8.24
N LEU A 30 15.62 1.37 7.26
CA LEU A 30 14.85 1.22 6.03
C LEU A 30 15.16 -0.16 5.43
N ALA A 31 14.14 -0.91 5.04
CA ALA A 31 14.27 -2.12 4.25
C ALA A 31 14.06 -1.77 2.77
N PRO A 32 15.00 -1.04 2.11
CA PRO A 32 14.78 -0.46 0.79
C PRO A 32 14.51 -1.54 -0.26
N THR A 33 15.11 -2.72 -0.10
CA THR A 33 14.84 -3.88 -0.96
C THR A 33 13.38 -4.31 -0.84
N ALA A 34 12.85 -4.42 0.38
CA ALA A 34 11.47 -4.85 0.60
C ALA A 34 10.46 -3.81 0.09
N VAL A 35 10.70 -2.52 0.34
CA VAL A 35 9.89 -1.43 -0.23
C VAL A 35 9.91 -1.47 -1.76
N ASN A 36 11.10 -1.62 -2.36
CA ASN A 36 11.22 -1.75 -3.80
C ASN A 36 10.48 -3.01 -4.30
N ASP A 37 10.54 -4.13 -3.59
CA ASP A 37 9.79 -5.33 -3.95
C ASP A 37 8.28 -5.06 -3.98
N VAL A 38 7.72 -4.38 -2.97
CA VAL A 38 6.30 -3.97 -2.95
C VAL A 38 5.96 -3.05 -4.13
N GLN A 39 6.77 -2.02 -4.37
CA GLN A 39 6.55 -1.07 -5.48
C GLN A 39 6.61 -1.74 -6.86
N GLN A 40 7.36 -2.84 -6.99
CA GLN A 40 7.49 -3.62 -8.23
C GLN A 40 6.50 -4.79 -8.30
N GLY A 41 5.51 -4.85 -7.41
CA GLY A 41 4.51 -5.93 -7.37
C GLY A 41 5.04 -7.29 -6.89
N ARG A 42 6.26 -7.37 -6.35
CA ARG A 42 6.84 -8.58 -5.73
C ARG A 42 6.41 -8.70 -4.28
N TYR A 43 5.09 -8.77 -4.05
CA TYR A 43 4.51 -8.64 -2.72
C TYR A 43 4.96 -9.72 -1.74
N LEU A 44 5.10 -10.98 -2.16
CA LEU A 44 5.64 -12.05 -1.29
C LEU A 44 7.04 -11.72 -0.77
N ALA A 45 7.96 -11.30 -1.65
CA ALA A 45 9.32 -10.92 -1.27
C ALA A 45 9.32 -9.68 -0.36
N GLY A 46 8.47 -8.69 -0.67
CA GLY A 46 8.26 -7.52 0.17
C GLY A 46 7.79 -7.90 1.58
N ARG A 47 6.77 -8.76 1.69
CA ARG A 47 6.27 -9.30 2.97
C ARG A 47 7.39 -9.97 3.75
N ASP A 48 8.13 -10.87 3.13
CA ASP A 48 9.24 -11.60 3.76
C ASP A 48 10.31 -10.65 4.33
N GLY A 49 10.66 -9.62 3.56
CA GLY A 49 11.61 -8.59 3.97
C GLY A 49 11.10 -7.72 5.12
N LEU A 50 9.81 -7.43 5.18
CA LEU A 50 9.18 -6.57 6.19
C LEU A 50 8.87 -7.28 7.51
N ARG A 51 8.61 -8.60 7.51
CA ARG A 51 8.15 -9.35 8.72
C ARG A 51 8.95 -9.11 9.99
N ARG A 52 10.28 -9.07 9.89
CA ARG A 52 11.15 -8.87 11.07
C ARG A 52 11.02 -7.47 11.66
N HIS A 53 10.63 -6.49 10.86
CA HIS A 53 10.51 -5.09 11.26
C HIS A 53 9.15 -4.78 11.88
N THR A 54 8.10 -5.49 11.49
CA THR A 54 6.71 -5.23 11.93
C THR A 54 6.43 -5.65 13.37
N VAL A 55 7.25 -6.53 13.94
CA VAL A 55 7.12 -7.00 15.32
C VAL A 55 7.96 -6.22 16.32
N ASP A 56 8.95 -5.44 15.85
CA ASP A 56 9.81 -4.63 16.70
C ASP A 56 9.06 -3.39 17.17
N ARG A 57 8.37 -3.50 18.31
CA ARG A 57 7.63 -2.40 18.93
C ARG A 57 8.52 -1.26 19.43
N THR A 58 9.83 -1.47 19.52
CA THR A 58 10.80 -0.42 19.88
C THR A 58 11.25 0.39 18.67
N SER A 59 10.95 -0.08 17.45
CA SER A 59 11.32 0.62 16.24
C SER A 59 10.54 1.94 16.13
N PRO A 60 11.21 3.07 15.86
CA PRO A 60 10.52 4.32 15.56
C PRO A 60 9.76 4.26 14.24
N ASP A 61 9.99 3.21 13.43
CA ASP A 61 9.37 2.96 12.13
C ASP A 61 8.26 1.90 12.21
N VAL A 62 7.92 1.39 13.40
CA VAL A 62 7.00 0.25 13.57
C VAL A 62 5.64 0.45 12.89
N ILE A 63 5.11 1.68 12.92
CA ILE A 63 3.84 2.01 12.28
C ILE A 63 4.00 1.93 10.76
N LEU A 64 5.02 2.60 10.22
CA LEU A 64 5.32 2.62 8.80
C LEU A 64 5.57 1.21 8.25
N ASP A 65 6.35 0.39 8.96
CA ASP A 65 6.64 -0.98 8.55
C ASP A 65 5.40 -1.88 8.58
N ASN A 66 4.51 -1.70 9.55
CA ASN A 66 3.23 -2.40 9.58
C ASN A 66 2.30 -1.93 8.44
N LEU A 67 2.28 -0.64 8.12
CA LEU A 67 1.51 -0.15 6.97
C LEU A 67 2.05 -0.68 5.65
N ARG A 68 3.38 -0.67 5.45
CA ARG A 68 4.03 -1.28 4.27
C ARG A 68 3.68 -2.76 4.14
N MET A 69 3.71 -3.47 5.27
CA MET A 69 3.37 -4.89 5.32
C MET A 69 1.88 -5.12 5.00
N ALA A 70 0.99 -4.27 5.50
CA ALA A 70 -0.43 -4.35 5.21
C ALA A 70 -0.71 -4.22 3.70
N VAL A 71 -0.09 -3.24 3.04
CA VAL A 71 -0.20 -3.05 1.59
C VAL A 71 0.32 -4.28 0.83
N ALA A 72 1.51 -4.77 1.20
CA ALA A 72 2.09 -5.95 0.57
C ALA A 72 1.20 -7.19 0.75
N ALA A 73 0.71 -7.43 1.97
CA ALA A 73 -0.15 -8.57 2.28
C ALA A 73 -1.51 -8.48 1.59
N LEU A 74 -2.13 -7.30 1.51
CA LEU A 74 -3.41 -7.09 0.85
C LEU A 74 -3.32 -7.41 -0.65
N HIS A 75 -2.31 -6.89 -1.35
CA HIS A 75 -2.15 -7.15 -2.79
C HIS A 75 -1.61 -8.55 -3.12
N ASP A 76 -0.94 -9.23 -2.17
CA ASP A 76 -0.63 -10.66 -2.29
C ASP A 76 -1.83 -11.56 -1.97
N GLY A 77 -2.98 -10.99 -1.55
CA GLY A 77 -4.17 -11.75 -1.15
C GLY A 77 -4.03 -12.44 0.21
N ALA A 78 -2.97 -12.14 0.96
CA ALA A 78 -2.71 -12.67 2.29
C ALA A 78 -3.46 -11.87 3.37
N TYR A 79 -4.78 -11.89 3.25
CA TYR A 79 -5.70 -11.04 3.99
C TYR A 79 -5.46 -11.02 5.50
N PHE A 80 -5.30 -12.20 6.10
CA PHE A 80 -5.11 -12.32 7.55
C PHE A 80 -3.83 -11.63 8.04
N GLU A 81 -2.75 -11.66 7.23
CA GLU A 81 -1.51 -10.95 7.58
C GLU A 81 -1.67 -9.44 7.40
N ALA A 82 -2.47 -8.99 6.42
CA ALA A 82 -2.80 -7.59 6.24
C ALA A 82 -3.56 -7.03 7.45
N GLN A 83 -4.61 -7.71 7.90
CA GLN A 83 -5.37 -7.34 9.09
C GLN A 83 -4.49 -7.26 10.34
N GLN A 84 -3.60 -8.24 10.54
CA GLN A 84 -2.67 -8.22 11.66
C GLN A 84 -1.74 -7.01 11.64
N ALA A 85 -1.19 -6.69 10.48
CA ALA A 85 -0.30 -5.55 10.33
C ALA A 85 -1.06 -4.24 10.63
N LEU A 86 -2.27 -4.10 10.11
CA LEU A 86 -3.12 -2.94 10.38
C LEU A 86 -3.52 -2.85 11.86
N GLN A 87 -3.88 -3.96 12.50
CA GLN A 87 -4.18 -4.02 13.94
C GLN A 87 -2.97 -3.61 14.81
N ARG A 88 -1.74 -3.93 14.38
CA ARG A 88 -0.53 -3.47 15.07
C ARG A 88 -0.29 -1.96 14.87
N ALA A 89 -0.66 -1.41 13.72
CA ALA A 89 -0.59 0.03 13.46
C ALA A 89 -1.71 0.81 14.17
N TYR A 90 -2.91 0.21 14.34
CA TYR A 90 -4.13 0.86 14.80
C TYR A 90 -4.03 1.65 16.11
N PRO A 91 -3.45 1.12 17.21
CA PRO A 91 -3.34 1.86 18.46
C PRO A 91 -2.64 3.21 18.29
N PHE A 92 -1.71 3.27 17.33
CA PHE A 92 -0.95 4.46 17.04
C PHE A 92 -1.66 5.43 16.08
N MET A 93 -2.48 4.90 15.16
CA MET A 93 -3.33 5.71 14.28
C MET A 93 -4.42 6.45 15.05
N VAL A 94 -4.93 5.86 16.13
CA VAL A 94 -5.97 6.47 16.99
C VAL A 94 -5.37 7.38 18.08
N SER A 95 -4.13 7.13 18.52
CA SER A 95 -3.49 7.91 19.57
C SER A 95 -2.89 9.22 19.04
N GLY A 96 -3.71 10.26 19.02
CA GLY A 96 -3.28 11.64 18.75
C GLY A 96 -4.33 12.37 17.95
N SER A 97 -4.69 13.57 18.39
CA SER A 97 -5.40 14.51 17.54
C SER A 97 -4.51 14.84 16.35
N VAL A 98 -4.85 14.29 15.19
CA VAL A 98 -4.27 14.68 13.90
C VAL A 98 -4.63 16.14 13.73
N ASN A 99 -3.65 17.03 13.89
CA ASN A 99 -3.78 18.49 13.73
C ASN A 99 -4.45 19.33 14.83
N ALA A 100 -4.81 18.86 16.03
CA ALA A 100 -5.44 19.79 17.00
C ALA A 100 -4.49 20.94 17.39
N VAL A 101 -5.02 22.16 17.30
CA VAL A 101 -4.35 23.41 17.72
C VAL A 101 -4.01 23.31 19.20
N GLY A 102 -2.74 23.47 19.55
CA GLY A 102 -2.26 23.32 20.93
C GLY A 102 -2.12 21.87 21.41
N SER A 103 -2.37 20.86 20.56
CA SER A 103 -1.94 19.50 20.89
C SER A 103 -0.42 19.40 20.74
N GLU A 104 0.28 19.50 21.86
CA GLU A 104 1.57 18.86 22.08
C GLU A 104 1.41 17.33 22.01
N SER A 105 0.77 16.78 20.97
CA SER A 105 0.71 15.33 20.72
C SER A 105 2.07 14.75 20.26
N ALA A 106 3.14 15.54 20.43
CA ALA A 106 4.54 15.15 20.50
C ALA A 106 4.92 14.48 21.85
N VAL A 107 4.07 14.52 22.87
CA VAL A 107 4.36 13.89 24.17
C VAL A 107 3.70 12.51 24.25
N MET A 108 4.54 11.50 24.53
CA MET A 108 4.24 10.11 24.89
C MET A 108 4.10 9.10 23.74
N PHE A 109 5.21 8.86 23.04
CA PHE A 109 5.90 7.56 23.09
C PHE A 109 7.40 7.79 22.83
N GLN A 110 8.05 8.57 23.71
CA GLN A 110 9.51 8.59 23.77
C GLN A 110 9.97 7.27 24.42
N HIS A 111 10.02 6.18 23.65
CA HIS A 111 10.98 5.15 23.98
C HIS A 111 12.35 5.73 23.61
N GLU A 112 13.16 6.04 24.62
CA GLU A 112 14.59 6.36 24.45
C GLU A 112 14.92 7.63 23.63
N GLY A 113 13.97 8.57 23.51
CA GLY A 113 14.20 9.88 22.87
C GLY A 113 14.06 9.93 21.35
N THR A 114 13.61 8.84 20.70
CA THR A 114 13.36 8.82 19.25
C THR A 114 11.88 9.08 18.91
N LEU A 115 11.62 9.95 17.94
CA LEU A 115 10.28 10.24 17.43
C LEU A 115 9.76 9.06 16.58
N VAL A 116 8.66 8.46 17.02
CA VAL A 116 7.92 7.46 16.24
C VAL A 116 7.29 8.14 15.02
N TRP A 117 7.44 7.55 13.84
CA TRP A 117 6.83 8.05 12.61
C TRP A 117 5.31 7.94 12.69
N LYS A 118 4.58 9.05 12.49
CA LYS A 118 3.10 9.06 12.41
C LYS A 118 2.56 9.34 11.00
N GLY A 119 3.42 9.83 10.11
CA GLY A 119 3.02 10.31 8.79
C GLY A 119 2.29 11.65 8.81
N GLU A 120 2.21 12.28 7.64
CA GLU A 120 1.38 13.47 7.42
C GLU A 120 -0.12 13.09 7.42
N PRO A 121 -1.04 14.05 7.64
CA PRO A 121 -2.48 13.79 7.63
C PRO A 121 -2.97 12.96 6.43
N PHE A 122 -2.51 13.22 5.21
CA PHE A 122 -2.96 12.42 4.05
C PHE A 122 -2.45 10.97 4.12
N GLU A 123 -1.26 10.73 4.68
CA GLU A 123 -0.72 9.37 4.85
C GLU A 123 -1.51 8.60 5.91
N GLN A 124 -1.95 9.28 6.96
CA GLN A 124 -2.81 8.72 7.99
C GLN A 124 -4.21 8.41 7.45
N ALA A 125 -4.77 9.30 6.62
CA ALA A 125 -6.01 9.02 5.91
C ALA A 125 -5.85 7.78 4.99
N MET A 126 -4.74 7.68 4.26
CA MET A 126 -4.47 6.50 3.45
C MET A 126 -4.25 5.22 4.28
N ALA A 127 -3.77 5.34 5.52
CA ALA A 127 -3.70 4.20 6.43
C ALA A 127 -5.12 3.70 6.81
N TRP A 128 -6.05 4.62 7.08
CA TRP A 128 -7.46 4.29 7.27
C TRP A 128 -8.13 3.74 6.02
N TYR A 129 -7.78 4.25 4.83
CA TYR A 129 -8.21 3.68 3.55
C TYR A 129 -7.88 2.19 3.47
N TYR A 130 -6.63 1.79 3.76
CA TYR A 130 -6.26 0.38 3.74
C TYR A 130 -6.98 -0.45 4.79
N GLN A 131 -7.25 0.12 5.97
CA GLN A 131 -8.10 -0.52 6.97
C GLN A 131 -9.52 -0.74 6.44
N THR A 132 -10.15 0.29 5.87
CA THR A 132 -11.49 0.21 5.27
C THR A 132 -11.53 -0.86 4.20
N VAL A 133 -10.65 -0.78 3.21
CA VAL A 133 -10.61 -1.72 2.08
C VAL A 133 -10.38 -3.14 2.56
N ALA A 134 -9.50 -3.36 3.54
CA ALA A 134 -9.34 -4.69 4.14
C ALA A 134 -10.66 -5.19 4.77
N GLN A 135 -11.37 -4.37 5.54
CA GLN A 135 -12.66 -4.81 6.10
C GLN A 135 -13.72 -5.08 5.03
N MET A 136 -13.75 -4.26 3.97
CA MET A 136 -14.64 -4.47 2.82
C MET A 136 -14.35 -5.79 2.10
N VAL A 137 -13.08 -6.14 1.92
CA VAL A 137 -12.65 -7.42 1.32
C VAL A 137 -13.11 -8.62 2.16
N ALA A 138 -13.19 -8.48 3.49
CA ALA A 138 -13.78 -9.52 4.36
C ALA A 138 -15.31 -9.54 4.38
N GLY A 139 -15.97 -8.57 3.75
CA GLY A 139 -17.42 -8.36 3.90
C GLY A 139 -17.83 -7.86 5.29
N ASP A 140 -16.89 -7.35 6.10
CA ASP A 140 -17.18 -6.74 7.40
C ASP A 140 -17.54 -5.26 7.21
N TRP A 141 -18.76 -5.03 6.73
CA TRP A 141 -19.25 -3.70 6.37
C TRP A 141 -19.36 -2.75 7.56
N GLU A 142 -19.59 -3.27 8.77
CA GLU A 142 -19.67 -2.45 9.98
C GLU A 142 -18.29 -1.88 10.33
N ASN A 143 -17.25 -2.72 10.34
CA ASN A 143 -15.89 -2.25 10.59
C ASN A 143 -15.33 -1.44 9.40
N ALA A 144 -15.71 -1.76 8.17
CA ALA A 144 -15.38 -0.95 7.00
C ALA A 144 -15.90 0.47 7.12
N ARG A 145 -17.18 0.62 7.50
CA ARG A 145 -17.81 1.90 7.77
C ARG A 145 -17.13 2.65 8.92
N ALA A 146 -16.82 1.98 10.02
CA ALA A 146 -16.16 2.63 11.15
C ALA A 146 -14.77 3.16 10.74
N ALA A 147 -14.01 2.37 9.99
CA ALA A 147 -12.71 2.78 9.46
C ALA A 147 -12.82 3.93 8.44
N SER A 148 -13.83 3.92 7.57
CA SER A 148 -13.98 4.99 6.56
C SER A 148 -14.39 6.31 7.20
N ARG A 149 -15.17 6.28 8.28
CA ARG A 149 -15.45 7.47 9.12
C ARG A 149 -14.19 8.01 9.79
N ASN A 150 -13.33 7.12 10.30
CA ASN A 150 -12.06 7.55 10.89
C ASN A 150 -11.11 8.15 9.86
N MET A 151 -11.25 7.80 8.59
CA MET A 151 -10.51 8.43 7.49
C MET A 151 -10.91 9.90 7.26
N LEU A 152 -12.14 10.27 7.64
CA LEU A 152 -12.71 11.61 7.50
C LEU A 152 -12.48 12.48 8.76
N PHE A 153 -11.36 12.27 9.45
CA PHE A 153 -11.01 13.06 10.63
C PHE A 153 -10.90 14.55 10.30
N THR A 154 -11.17 15.40 11.30
CA THR A 154 -11.08 16.86 11.18
C THR A 154 -9.66 17.28 10.79
N LEU A 155 -9.57 18.13 9.76
CA LEU A 155 -8.32 18.72 9.30
C LEU A 155 -8.14 20.10 9.92
N VAL A 156 -6.95 20.68 9.75
CA VAL A 156 -6.73 22.10 10.03
C VAL A 156 -6.41 22.81 8.73
N ASP A 157 -7.14 23.87 8.45
CA ASP A 157 -6.84 24.82 7.40
C ASP A 157 -6.09 26.01 8.00
N PHE A 158 -5.22 26.61 7.20
CA PHE A 158 -4.29 27.64 7.65
C PHE A 158 -4.45 28.97 6.91
N ALA A 159 -5.26 29.03 5.84
CA ALA A 159 -5.22 30.17 4.91
C ALA A 159 -6.60 30.68 4.44
N GLY A 160 -7.66 30.52 5.23
CA GLY A 160 -8.92 31.24 5.07
C GLY A 160 -9.56 31.22 3.67
N GLY A 161 -9.27 30.21 2.84
CA GLY A 161 -9.74 30.15 1.46
C GLY A 161 -9.47 28.81 0.80
N ASP A 162 -10.48 28.32 0.08
CA ASP A 162 -10.59 26.98 -0.49
C ASP A 162 -9.57 26.62 -1.60
N ASN A 163 -8.60 27.49 -1.92
CA ASN A 163 -7.71 27.34 -3.11
C ASN A 163 -6.23 27.70 -2.87
N SER A 164 -5.72 27.64 -1.63
CA SER A 164 -4.30 27.91 -1.38
C SER A 164 -3.43 26.65 -1.56
N THR A 165 -2.40 26.73 -2.41
CA THR A 165 -1.34 25.72 -2.48
C THR A 165 -0.43 25.84 -1.25
N ILE A 166 0.40 24.82 -0.97
CA ILE A 166 1.41 24.92 0.10
C ILE A 166 2.29 26.14 -0.10
N ASP A 167 2.74 26.38 -1.34
CA ASP A 167 3.56 27.55 -1.66
C ASP A 167 2.84 28.86 -1.32
N GLY A 168 1.54 28.96 -1.63
CA GLY A 168 0.73 30.13 -1.28
C GLY A 168 0.57 30.32 0.23
N ALA A 169 0.35 29.25 1.00
CA ALA A 169 0.29 29.31 2.45
C ALA A 169 1.66 29.69 3.06
N MET A 170 2.76 29.16 2.51
CA MET A 170 4.13 29.49 2.93
C MET A 170 4.51 30.94 2.62
N GLU A 171 4.02 31.50 1.51
CA GLU A 171 4.23 32.90 1.14
C GLU A 171 3.49 33.84 2.09
N GLN A 172 2.24 33.52 2.45
CA GLN A 172 1.43 34.33 3.36
C GLN A 172 1.91 34.32 4.81
N ALA A 173 2.43 33.18 5.28
CA ALA A 173 2.87 33.06 6.66
C ALA A 173 3.97 34.06 6.99
N GLU A 174 3.77 34.95 7.96
CA GLU A 174 4.79 35.95 8.32
C GLU A 174 5.87 35.37 9.24
N SER A 175 5.51 34.34 10.03
CA SER A 175 6.37 33.61 10.95
C SER A 175 5.88 32.16 11.10
N PRO A 176 6.65 31.27 11.74
CA PRO A 176 6.15 29.94 12.12
C PRO A 176 4.91 29.98 13.02
N GLU A 177 4.80 30.97 13.91
CA GLU A 177 3.66 31.16 14.83
C GLU A 177 2.38 31.61 14.10
N TRP A 178 2.51 32.18 12.89
CA TRP A 178 1.37 32.59 12.06
C TRP A 178 0.37 31.45 11.85
N PHE A 179 0.87 30.22 11.67
CA PHE A 179 0.02 29.03 11.49
C PHE A 179 -0.84 28.72 12.71
N ASP A 180 -0.42 29.10 13.92
CA ASP A 180 -1.18 28.85 15.14
C ASP A 180 -2.35 29.82 15.28
N GLU A 181 -2.11 31.08 14.91
CA GLU A 181 -3.11 32.15 14.96
C GLU A 181 -4.18 32.00 13.87
N HIS A 182 -3.84 31.35 12.76
CA HIS A 182 -4.70 31.22 11.57
C HIS A 182 -5.18 29.78 11.33
N ALA A 183 -4.85 28.84 12.22
CA ALA A 183 -5.37 27.49 12.19
C ALA A 183 -6.88 27.47 12.50
N SER A 184 -7.67 26.92 11.58
CA SER A 184 -9.09 26.63 11.78
C SER A 184 -9.38 25.16 11.53
N GLU A 185 -10.18 24.55 12.40
CA GLU A 185 -10.67 23.19 12.18
C GLU A 185 -11.65 23.18 11.00
N VAL A 186 -11.43 22.26 10.05
CA VAL A 186 -12.28 22.06 8.88
C VAL A 186 -12.62 20.59 8.72
N GLU A 187 -13.78 20.31 8.14
CA GLU A 187 -14.16 18.94 7.76
C GLU A 187 -13.19 18.41 6.68
N SER A 188 -12.93 17.10 6.69
CA SER A 188 -12.14 16.45 5.64
C SER A 188 -12.79 16.65 4.27
N ASP A 189 -11.99 16.93 3.26
CA ASP A 189 -12.41 16.99 1.86
C ASP A 189 -12.06 15.71 1.07
N LEU A 190 -11.69 14.63 1.78
CA LEU A 190 -11.29 13.38 1.16
C LEU A 190 -12.48 12.62 0.59
N VAL A 191 -12.78 12.86 -0.69
CA VAL A 191 -13.93 12.30 -1.41
C VAL A 191 -14.04 10.78 -1.30
N ILE A 192 -12.92 10.04 -1.42
CA ILE A 192 -12.96 8.58 -1.30
C ILE A 192 -13.49 8.10 0.05
N GLY A 193 -13.32 8.86 1.14
CA GLY A 193 -13.87 8.48 2.45
C GLY A 193 -15.38 8.54 2.51
N TYR A 194 -15.95 9.59 1.91
CA TYR A 194 -17.40 9.67 1.74
C TYR A 194 -17.90 8.55 0.84
N LEU A 195 -17.25 8.28 -0.29
CA LEU A 195 -17.66 7.19 -1.19
C LEU A 195 -17.62 5.81 -0.49
N LEU A 196 -16.53 5.47 0.19
CA LEU A 196 -16.40 4.17 0.87
C LEU A 196 -17.35 4.05 2.08
N ALA A 197 -17.62 5.15 2.80
CA ALA A 197 -18.65 5.17 3.85
C ALA A 197 -20.04 4.95 3.27
N GLY A 198 -20.39 5.63 2.18
CA GLY A 198 -21.66 5.47 1.47
C GLY A 198 -21.85 4.05 0.95
N ILE A 199 -20.83 3.46 0.33
CA ILE A 199 -20.84 2.05 -0.13
C ILE A 199 -21.07 1.09 1.05
N SER A 200 -20.35 1.30 2.16
CA SER A 200 -20.47 0.44 3.34
C SER A 200 -21.86 0.52 3.99
N GLU A 201 -22.49 1.70 4.03
CA GLU A 201 -23.89 1.85 4.49
C GLU A 201 -24.87 1.22 3.49
N ARG A 202 -24.65 1.41 2.18
CA ARG A 202 -25.52 0.86 1.13
C ARG A 202 -25.57 -0.67 1.18
N TRP A 203 -24.43 -1.34 1.34
CA TRP A 203 -24.36 -2.81 1.46
C TRP A 203 -24.81 -3.35 2.83
N GLN A 204 -25.10 -2.48 3.78
CA GLN A 204 -25.79 -2.82 5.04
C GLN A 204 -27.31 -2.52 4.98
N ASP A 205 -27.85 -2.27 3.79
CA ASP A 205 -29.26 -1.90 3.59
C ASP A 205 -29.66 -0.61 4.34
N ARG A 206 -28.75 0.38 4.37
CA ARG A 206 -28.96 1.72 4.97
C ARG A 206 -28.90 2.83 3.91
N PRO A 207 -29.85 2.86 2.97
CA PRO A 207 -29.81 3.77 1.83
C PRO A 207 -29.87 5.25 2.20
N THR A 208 -30.59 5.61 3.26
CA THR A 208 -30.70 7.01 3.71
C THR A 208 -29.37 7.53 4.24
N ASP A 209 -28.69 6.73 5.07
CA ASP A 209 -27.37 7.07 5.62
C ASP A 209 -26.32 7.12 4.50
N ALA A 210 -26.39 6.18 3.55
CA ALA A 210 -25.53 6.18 2.37
C ALA A 210 -25.68 7.45 1.53
N ALA A 211 -26.92 7.93 1.33
CA ALA A 211 -27.21 9.12 0.53
C ALA A 211 -26.56 10.39 1.11
N GLU A 212 -26.44 10.51 2.44
CA GLU A 212 -25.74 11.64 3.07
C GLU A 212 -24.27 11.70 2.62
N TYR A 213 -23.57 10.57 2.69
CA TYR A 213 -22.18 10.47 2.24
C TYR A 213 -22.04 10.74 0.74
N PHE A 214 -22.92 10.17 -0.09
CA PHE A 214 -22.89 10.39 -1.53
C PHE A 214 -23.20 11.84 -1.91
N ASN A 215 -24.14 12.51 -1.24
CA ASN A 215 -24.40 13.94 -1.44
C ASN A 215 -23.17 14.79 -1.08
N ARG A 216 -22.46 14.45 0.00
CA ARG A 216 -21.23 15.15 0.38
C ARG A 216 -20.12 14.94 -0.65
N ALA A 217 -19.93 13.72 -1.14
CA ALA A 217 -18.99 13.42 -2.23
C ALA A 217 -19.31 14.23 -3.50
N ARG A 218 -20.58 14.30 -3.93
CA ARG A 218 -21.02 15.12 -5.07
C ARG A 218 -20.78 16.62 -4.89
N THR A 219 -20.87 17.10 -3.65
CA THR A 219 -20.58 18.51 -3.34
C THR A 219 -19.09 18.82 -3.46
N LEU A 220 -18.23 17.89 -3.04
CA LEU A 220 -16.78 18.06 -3.05
C LEU A 220 -16.14 17.79 -4.43
N ALA A 221 -16.68 16.84 -5.19
CA ALA A 221 -16.22 16.47 -6.53
C ALA A 221 -17.40 16.27 -7.49
N PRO A 222 -17.99 17.37 -8.01
CA PRO A 222 -19.10 17.32 -8.96
C PRO A 222 -18.80 16.50 -10.23
N GLU A 223 -17.54 16.41 -10.65
CA GLU A 223 -17.08 15.60 -11.77
C GLU A 223 -17.29 14.08 -11.55
N LEU A 224 -17.48 13.65 -10.30
CA LEU A 224 -17.78 12.26 -9.93
C LEU A 224 -19.28 12.00 -9.76
N ASP A 225 -20.16 12.90 -10.18
CA ASP A 225 -21.63 12.76 -10.04
C ASP A 225 -22.15 11.47 -10.69
N ALA A 226 -21.65 11.13 -11.88
CA ALA A 226 -22.04 9.91 -12.58
C ALA A 226 -21.63 8.63 -11.83
N LEU A 227 -20.40 8.60 -11.30
CA LEU A 227 -19.91 7.48 -10.47
C LEU A 227 -20.69 7.40 -9.16
N THR A 228 -20.93 8.53 -8.52
CA THR A 228 -21.63 8.59 -7.24
C THR A 228 -23.08 8.12 -7.39
N THR A 229 -23.76 8.55 -8.45
CA THR A 229 -25.12 8.09 -8.79
C THR A 229 -25.13 6.58 -8.99
N LEU A 230 -24.16 6.04 -9.72
CA LEU A 230 -24.02 4.59 -9.92
C LEU A 230 -23.85 3.84 -8.60
N LEU A 231 -22.95 4.30 -7.73
CA LEU A 231 -22.72 3.72 -6.41
C LEU A 231 -23.97 3.81 -5.51
N GLU A 232 -24.71 4.92 -5.58
CA GLU A 232 -25.94 5.16 -4.82
C GLU A 232 -27.08 4.21 -5.25
N THR A 233 -27.16 3.85 -6.54
CA THR A 233 -28.16 2.87 -7.02
C THR A 233 -27.99 1.49 -6.39
N GLY A 234 -26.76 1.11 -6.02
CA GLY A 234 -26.44 -0.24 -5.54
C GLY A 234 -26.62 -1.33 -6.60
N SER A 235 -26.77 -0.99 -7.88
CA SER A 235 -26.95 -1.96 -8.98
C SER A 235 -25.63 -2.62 -9.41
N TYR A 236 -24.81 -3.04 -8.44
CA TYR A 236 -23.53 -3.71 -8.63
C TYR A 236 -23.30 -4.68 -7.47
N ASN A 237 -22.67 -5.81 -7.77
CA ASN A 237 -22.31 -6.83 -6.77
C ASN A 237 -20.80 -6.99 -6.62
N THR A 238 -20.01 -6.28 -7.43
CA THR A 238 -18.56 -6.32 -7.39
C THR A 238 -18.02 -4.90 -7.38
N LEU A 239 -17.10 -4.59 -6.48
CA LEU A 239 -16.36 -3.34 -6.48
C LEU A 239 -14.88 -3.64 -6.68
N LEU A 240 -14.30 -3.07 -7.73
CA LEU A 240 -12.85 -3.08 -7.88
C LEU A 240 -12.28 -1.79 -7.31
N VAL A 241 -11.33 -1.95 -6.40
CA VAL A 241 -10.49 -0.88 -5.91
C VAL A 241 -9.16 -0.99 -6.65
N VAL A 242 -8.99 -0.15 -7.67
CA VAL A 242 -7.81 -0.21 -8.55
C VAL A 242 -6.84 0.87 -8.12
N GLU A 243 -5.66 0.46 -7.70
CA GLU A 243 -4.54 1.33 -7.37
C GLU A 243 -3.58 1.42 -8.55
N ALA A 244 -3.10 2.62 -8.87
CA ALA A 244 -2.16 2.80 -9.96
C ALA A 244 -1.03 3.76 -9.61
N MET A 245 0.13 3.44 -10.17
CA MET A 245 1.36 4.23 -10.09
C MET A 245 1.88 4.39 -8.65
N PRO A 246 3.18 4.62 -8.45
CA PRO A 246 3.71 4.93 -7.14
C PRO A 246 3.36 6.37 -6.74
N GLY A 247 2.97 6.53 -5.48
CA GLY A 247 2.61 7.81 -4.87
C GLY A 247 3.79 8.79 -4.70
N PRO A 248 3.56 9.91 -4.01
CA PRO A 248 4.56 10.94 -3.81
C PRO A 248 5.71 10.46 -2.93
N ARG A 249 6.93 10.95 -3.22
CA ARG A 249 8.11 10.70 -2.40
C ARG A 249 8.53 11.95 -1.65
N LYS A 250 8.98 11.77 -0.41
CA LYS A 250 9.55 12.84 0.41
C LYS A 250 11.02 13.04 0.03
N GLU A 251 11.39 14.21 -0.47
CA GLU A 251 12.76 14.57 -0.86
C GLU A 251 13.31 15.66 0.05
N PRO A 252 14.57 15.57 0.51
CA PRO A 252 15.20 16.64 1.27
C PRO A 252 15.42 17.85 0.37
N VAL A 253 15.18 19.05 0.90
CA VAL A 253 15.57 20.32 0.27
C VAL A 253 16.19 21.24 1.32
N GLY A 254 16.87 22.29 0.85
CA GLY A 254 17.77 23.10 1.67
C GLY A 254 19.24 22.73 1.45
N GLU A 255 20.17 23.53 1.97
CA GLU A 255 21.61 23.30 1.79
C GLU A 255 22.08 22.01 2.49
N TYR A 256 21.41 21.64 3.58
CA TYR A 256 21.73 20.50 4.43
C TYR A 256 20.62 19.45 4.50
N GLY A 257 19.55 19.62 3.70
CA GLY A 257 18.38 18.73 3.74
C GLY A 257 17.55 18.92 5.01
N GLU A 258 17.51 20.15 5.52
CA GLU A 258 16.87 20.54 6.76
C GLU A 258 15.33 20.60 6.68
N THR A 259 14.78 20.61 5.47
CA THR A 259 13.36 20.47 5.22
C THR A 259 13.13 19.45 4.10
N PHE A 260 11.88 19.23 3.72
CA PHE A 260 11.50 18.32 2.67
C PHE A 260 10.41 18.91 1.79
N VAL A 261 10.30 18.38 0.58
CA VAL A 261 9.12 18.54 -0.27
C VAL A 261 8.67 17.17 -0.73
N TYR A 262 7.36 17.02 -0.94
CA TYR A 262 6.89 15.89 -1.72
C TYR A 262 7.18 16.15 -3.20
N ARG A 263 7.62 15.12 -3.91
CA ARG A 263 7.76 15.13 -5.37
C ARG A 263 7.05 13.92 -5.99
N PRO A 264 6.54 14.05 -7.22
CA PRO A 264 6.10 12.88 -7.97
C PRO A 264 7.31 12.01 -8.33
N LYS A 265 7.14 10.69 -8.41
CA LYS A 265 8.19 9.82 -8.95
C LYS A 265 8.46 10.17 -10.43
N PRO A 266 9.72 10.28 -10.88
CA PRO A 266 10.05 10.54 -12.29
C PRO A 266 9.31 9.58 -13.22
N GLY A 267 8.65 10.12 -14.24
CA GLY A 267 7.82 9.37 -15.18
C GLY A 267 6.32 9.36 -14.86
N SER A 268 5.88 9.73 -13.65
CA SER A 268 4.44 9.78 -13.32
C SER A 268 3.76 11.10 -13.69
N MET A 269 4.50 12.17 -14.01
CA MET A 269 4.03 13.57 -14.08
C MET A 269 2.99 13.96 -15.16
N LYS A 270 2.52 13.05 -16.01
CA LYS A 270 1.64 13.44 -17.13
C LYS A 270 0.16 13.27 -16.74
N SER A 271 -0.51 14.42 -16.57
CA SER A 271 -1.96 14.70 -16.42
C SER A 271 -2.68 14.42 -15.08
N HIS A 272 -3.88 15.00 -14.95
CA HIS A 272 -5.00 14.49 -14.14
C HIS A 272 -5.16 12.98 -14.39
N GLY A 273 -5.74 12.24 -13.44
CA GLY A 273 -5.75 10.77 -13.41
C GLY A 273 -5.92 10.16 -14.80
N PRO A 274 -4.95 9.35 -15.29
CA PRO A 274 -5.07 8.75 -16.61
C PRO A 274 -6.36 7.93 -16.64
N PRO A 275 -7.15 7.98 -17.72
CA PRO A 275 -8.41 7.26 -17.78
C PRO A 275 -8.14 5.76 -17.63
N LEU A 276 -8.82 5.14 -16.66
CA LEU A 276 -8.78 3.71 -16.47
C LEU A 276 -9.77 3.06 -17.44
N VAL A 277 -9.25 2.22 -18.33
CA VAL A 277 -10.08 1.41 -19.22
C VAL A 277 -10.14 0.00 -18.66
N VAL A 278 -11.35 -0.48 -18.39
CA VAL A 278 -11.62 -1.85 -17.95
C VAL A 278 -12.35 -2.58 -19.07
N THR A 279 -11.80 -3.70 -19.53
CA THR A 279 -12.38 -4.53 -20.58
C THR A 279 -12.46 -5.98 -20.13
N ASP A 280 -13.35 -6.76 -20.74
CA ASP A 280 -13.37 -8.21 -20.59
C ASP A 280 -12.29 -8.89 -21.46
N GLU A 281 -12.24 -10.22 -21.44
CA GLU A 281 -11.34 -11.02 -22.27
C GLU A 281 -11.55 -10.86 -23.79
N THR A 282 -12.73 -10.43 -24.22
CA THR A 282 -13.05 -10.14 -25.62
C THR A 282 -12.65 -8.73 -26.04
N GLY A 283 -12.15 -7.91 -25.11
CA GLY A 283 -11.80 -6.51 -25.33
C GLY A 283 -13.01 -5.58 -25.37
N ARG A 284 -14.21 -6.07 -25.01
CA ARG A 284 -15.37 -5.21 -24.81
C ARG A 284 -15.22 -4.49 -23.49
N LEU A 285 -15.66 -3.23 -23.43
CA LEU A 285 -15.69 -2.51 -22.16
C LEU A 285 -16.46 -3.33 -21.14
N ALA A 286 -15.87 -3.49 -19.95
CA ALA A 286 -16.50 -4.16 -18.82
C ALA A 286 -17.68 -3.28 -18.38
N HIS A 287 -18.81 -3.51 -19.02
CA HIS A 287 -20.09 -2.92 -18.69
C HIS A 287 -21.00 -4.09 -18.32
N SER A 288 -21.86 -3.87 -17.33
CA SER A 288 -23.04 -4.73 -17.27
C SER A 288 -23.95 -4.32 -18.43
N ASP A 289 -24.77 -5.25 -18.94
CA ASP A 289 -25.82 -4.92 -19.91
C ASP A 289 -26.80 -3.84 -19.41
N GLN A 290 -26.70 -3.44 -18.13
CA GLN A 290 -27.53 -2.46 -17.46
C GLN A 290 -26.80 -1.16 -17.08
N THR A 291 -25.47 -1.06 -17.22
CA THR A 291 -24.73 0.12 -16.73
C THR A 291 -23.41 0.37 -17.45
N SER A 292 -23.34 1.52 -18.14
CA SER A 292 -22.09 2.07 -18.67
C SER A 292 -21.26 2.69 -17.56
N LEU A 293 -19.97 2.34 -17.49
CA LEU A 293 -19.04 2.99 -16.57
C LEU A 293 -18.87 4.47 -16.97
N PRO A 294 -18.80 5.39 -16.00
CA PRO A 294 -18.42 6.79 -16.24
C PRO A 294 -17.01 6.93 -16.85
N GLU A 295 -16.75 8.05 -17.51
CA GLU A 295 -15.42 8.39 -18.04
C GLU A 295 -14.39 8.64 -16.93
N THR A 296 -14.84 9.24 -15.81
CA THR A 296 -14.01 9.55 -14.65
C THR A 296 -14.26 8.51 -13.55
N LEU A 297 -13.23 7.76 -13.22
CA LEU A 297 -13.26 6.71 -12.18
C LEU A 297 -12.23 6.96 -11.08
N ASP A 298 -11.31 7.90 -11.27
CA ASP A 298 -10.28 8.26 -10.30
C ASP A 298 -10.89 9.09 -9.16
N VAL A 299 -10.71 8.59 -7.94
CA VAL A 299 -11.31 9.19 -6.73
C VAL A 299 -10.25 9.75 -5.78
N VAL A 300 -8.97 9.46 -6.03
CA VAL A 300 -7.83 9.96 -5.26
C VAL A 300 -6.66 10.23 -6.19
N ASP A 301 -6.02 11.38 -6.01
CA ASP A 301 -4.64 11.64 -6.43
C ASP A 301 -3.80 12.01 -5.19
N THR A 302 -3.03 11.05 -4.66
CA THR A 302 -2.24 11.25 -3.44
C THR A 302 -1.15 12.30 -3.62
N TRP A 303 -0.72 12.57 -4.85
CA TRP A 303 0.14 13.70 -5.14
C TRP A 303 -0.58 15.02 -4.85
N SER A 304 -1.80 15.19 -5.36
CA SER A 304 -2.59 16.40 -5.14
C SER A 304 -2.86 16.63 -3.64
N LEU A 305 -3.17 15.57 -2.88
CA LEU A 305 -3.29 15.66 -1.42
C LEU A 305 -1.97 16.11 -0.77
N ALA A 306 -0.85 15.54 -1.16
CA ALA A 306 0.47 15.90 -0.63
C ALA A 306 0.92 17.33 -1.00
N GLN A 307 0.24 18.01 -1.92
CA GLN A 307 0.51 19.41 -2.30
C GLN A 307 -0.38 20.43 -1.59
N HIS A 308 -1.37 19.98 -0.81
CA HIS A 308 -2.33 20.86 -0.18
C HIS A 308 -2.00 21.08 1.32
N PRO A 309 -1.95 22.33 1.82
CA PRO A 309 -1.43 22.59 3.17
C PRO A 309 -2.27 21.99 4.31
N ARG A 310 -3.60 21.90 4.18
CA ARG A 310 -4.47 21.22 5.16
C ARG A 310 -4.14 19.74 5.38
N TRP A 311 -3.45 19.13 4.41
CA TRP A 311 -3.04 17.74 4.44
C TRP A 311 -1.60 17.56 4.97
N TRP A 312 -0.99 18.64 5.46
CA TRP A 312 0.30 18.65 6.15
C TRP A 312 0.10 18.91 7.65
N SER A 313 0.98 18.34 8.47
CA SER A 313 0.98 18.61 9.89
C SER A 313 1.50 20.02 10.18
N LEU A 314 0.95 20.63 11.24
CA LEU A 314 1.39 21.94 11.73
C LEU A 314 2.89 22.01 11.99
N LYS A 315 3.47 20.91 12.50
CA LYS A 315 4.91 20.78 12.69
C LYS A 315 5.67 20.92 11.37
N SER A 316 5.27 20.17 10.34
CA SER A 316 5.91 20.22 9.02
C SER A 316 5.82 21.61 8.39
N LEU A 317 4.67 22.29 8.54
CA LEU A 317 4.51 23.67 8.05
C LEU A 317 5.46 24.66 8.77
N ARG A 318 5.55 24.57 10.10
CA ARG A 318 6.48 25.40 10.91
C ARG A 318 7.94 25.16 10.54
N GLU A 319 8.35 23.89 10.42
CA GLU A 319 9.71 23.51 10.04
C GLU A 319 10.07 24.05 8.65
N SER A 320 9.19 23.88 7.66
CA SER A 320 9.39 24.43 6.32
C SER A 320 9.49 25.95 6.31
N LYS A 321 8.62 26.66 7.06
CA LYS A 321 8.66 28.13 7.12
C LYS A 321 9.92 28.66 7.78
N LYS A 322 10.39 28.02 8.86
CA LYS A 322 11.63 28.38 9.54
C LYS A 322 12.82 28.36 8.57
N VAL A 323 12.94 27.28 7.78
CA VAL A 323 14.01 27.11 6.79
C VAL A 323 13.92 28.14 5.66
N LEU A 324 12.73 28.34 5.07
CA LEU A 324 12.53 29.34 4.02
C LEU A 324 12.82 30.76 4.51
N GLY A 325 12.40 31.08 5.74
CA GLY A 325 12.71 32.33 6.42
C GLY A 325 14.21 32.53 6.58
N ASP A 326 14.94 31.51 7.05
CA ASP A 326 16.40 31.59 7.24
C ASP A 326 17.15 31.76 5.91
N VAL A 327 16.76 31.06 4.84
CA VAL A 327 17.34 31.19 3.49
C VAL A 327 17.06 32.56 2.87
N LEU A 328 15.84 33.07 3.02
CA LEU A 328 15.47 34.42 2.58
C LEU A 328 16.14 35.51 3.43
N THR A 329 16.43 35.25 4.69
CA THR A 329 17.20 36.17 5.55
C THR A 329 18.69 36.14 5.18
N LEU A 330 19.23 35.02 4.71
CA LEU A 330 20.57 34.92 4.15
C LEU A 330 20.69 35.60 2.76
N ALA A 331 19.64 35.55 1.94
CA ALA A 331 19.55 36.30 0.68
C ALA A 331 19.24 37.79 0.90
N GLY A 332 18.47 38.10 1.96
CA GLY A 332 18.07 39.45 2.38
C GLY A 332 19.09 40.17 3.26
N THR A 333 20.14 39.49 3.72
CA THR A 333 21.32 40.10 4.37
C THR A 333 22.26 40.79 3.37
N GLY A 334 21.78 41.07 2.15
CA GLY A 334 22.19 42.26 1.41
C GLY A 334 21.80 43.59 2.10
N ALA A 335 20.89 43.55 3.09
CA ALA A 335 20.40 44.74 3.82
C ALA A 335 21.14 45.05 5.14
N VAL A 336 22.21 44.35 5.51
CA VAL A 336 23.13 44.81 6.60
C VAL A 336 24.01 45.98 6.12
N ILE A 337 23.89 46.39 4.85
CA ILE A 337 24.45 47.66 4.35
C ILE A 337 23.60 48.87 4.83
N TYR A 338 22.38 48.67 5.32
CA TYR A 338 21.52 49.77 5.81
C TYR A 338 21.61 50.08 7.31
N GLY A 339 22.67 49.61 7.97
CA GLY A 339 23.09 50.08 9.31
C GLY A 339 24.11 51.23 9.28
N SER A 340 24.18 52.02 8.20
CA SER A 340 25.19 53.07 7.99
C SER A 340 24.75 54.50 8.34
N THR A 341 23.63 54.69 9.06
CA THR A 341 23.13 56.03 9.43
C THR A 341 23.00 56.31 10.93
N SER A 342 23.69 55.55 11.79
CA SER A 342 23.92 55.97 13.19
C SER A 342 25.40 56.29 13.41
N ASN A 343 25.72 57.53 13.82
CA ASN A 343 27.08 58.06 14.02
C ASN A 343 27.84 57.49 15.24
N ASP A 344 27.43 56.33 15.77
CA ASP A 344 28.09 55.70 16.90
C ASP A 344 29.04 54.60 16.43
N ALA A 345 30.34 54.90 16.38
CA ALA A 345 31.38 54.01 15.89
C ALA A 345 31.57 52.71 16.71
N ASN A 346 30.84 52.53 17.81
CA ASN A 346 30.87 51.34 18.66
C ASN A 346 29.65 50.41 18.49
N SER A 347 28.60 50.82 17.75
CA SER A 347 27.40 50.00 17.54
C SER A 347 27.49 49.14 16.27
N SER A 348 28.21 49.62 15.24
CA SER A 348 28.40 48.93 13.96
C SER A 348 29.19 47.63 14.10
N ASP A 349 30.25 47.62 14.91
CA ASP A 349 31.09 46.43 15.11
C ASP A 349 30.37 45.34 15.91
N LYS A 350 29.51 45.73 16.86
CA LYS A 350 28.69 44.78 17.63
C LYS A 350 27.57 44.18 16.79
N ALA A 351 26.95 44.96 15.91
CA ALA A 351 25.91 44.48 15.01
C ALA A 351 26.47 43.52 13.95
N LEU A 352 27.68 43.80 13.42
CA LEU A 352 28.34 42.94 12.44
C LEU A 352 28.82 41.61 13.04
N ILE A 353 29.38 41.65 14.25
CA ILE A 353 29.79 40.44 14.98
C ILE A 353 28.57 39.63 15.44
N ALA A 354 27.49 40.28 15.89
CA ALA A 354 26.25 39.59 16.24
C ALA A 354 25.59 38.94 15.02
N GLY A 355 25.57 39.62 13.87
CA GLY A 355 25.07 39.07 12.61
C GLY A 355 25.89 37.87 12.11
N ALA A 356 27.23 37.98 12.15
CA ALA A 356 28.12 36.86 11.78
C ALA A 356 28.04 35.69 12.78
N ALA A 357 27.93 35.96 14.08
CA ALA A 357 27.74 34.93 15.10
C ALA A 357 26.38 34.24 14.96
N ALA A 358 25.31 34.99 14.63
CA ALA A 358 23.99 34.44 14.34
C ALA A 358 23.97 33.60 13.06
N MET A 359 24.72 34.00 12.01
CA MET A 359 24.89 33.18 10.80
C MET A 359 25.65 31.89 11.09
N LEU A 360 26.74 31.96 11.85
CA LEU A 360 27.52 30.76 12.22
C LEU A 360 26.74 29.84 13.18
N LEU A 361 25.97 30.41 14.11
CA LEU A 361 25.05 29.65 14.96
C LEU A 361 23.88 29.08 14.15
N GLY A 362 23.34 29.82 13.20
CA GLY A 362 22.28 29.37 12.28
C GLY A 362 22.75 28.21 11.42
N GLN A 363 23.94 28.32 10.81
CA GLN A 363 24.58 27.21 10.07
C GLN A 363 24.91 26.03 11.00
N ALA A 364 25.47 26.28 12.19
CA ALA A 364 25.77 25.21 13.14
C ALA A 364 24.53 24.47 13.66
N LEU A 365 23.39 25.17 13.81
CA LEU A 365 22.12 24.59 14.21
C LEU A 365 21.42 23.87 13.05
N SER A 366 21.49 24.40 11.82
CA SER A 366 20.91 23.75 10.62
C SER A 366 21.68 22.49 10.22
N HIS A 367 23.00 22.44 10.44
CA HIS A 367 23.82 21.24 10.25
C HIS A 367 23.39 20.05 11.13
N GLY A 368 22.60 20.27 12.19
CA GLY A 368 22.14 19.23 13.11
C GLY A 368 20.71 18.72 12.86
N SER A 369 19.90 19.40 12.05
CA SER A 369 18.48 19.08 11.86
C SER A 369 18.22 18.55 10.45
N ALA A 370 18.56 17.30 10.17
CA ALA A 370 18.10 16.66 8.93
C ALA A 370 16.57 16.44 8.99
N ALA A 371 15.88 16.73 7.89
CA ALA A 371 14.45 16.49 7.78
C ALA A 371 14.13 14.99 7.97
N ASP A 372 13.00 14.70 8.62
CA ASP A 372 12.49 13.34 8.68
C ASP A 372 11.92 12.94 7.31
N LEU A 373 12.71 12.21 6.54
CA LEU A 373 12.35 11.74 5.19
C LEU A 373 11.49 10.47 5.19
N ARG A 374 11.15 9.92 6.36
CA ARG A 374 10.23 8.78 6.45
C ARG A 374 8.84 9.22 5.99
N HIS A 375 8.26 8.41 5.13
CA HIS A 375 6.95 8.64 4.52
C HIS A 375 6.36 7.29 4.12
N PHE A 376 5.06 7.25 3.86
CA PHE A 376 4.35 6.05 3.44
C PHE A 376 4.66 5.74 1.96
N ASP A 377 5.86 5.22 1.74
CA ASP A 377 6.52 5.08 0.43
C ASP A 377 5.97 3.98 -0.48
N VAL A 378 4.98 3.21 -0.03
CA VAL A 378 4.25 2.24 -0.86
C VAL A 378 2.85 2.71 -1.23
N LEU A 379 2.49 3.97 -0.96
CA LEU A 379 1.22 4.52 -1.42
C LEU A 379 1.08 4.47 -2.94
N PRO A 380 -0.13 4.30 -3.46
CA PRO A 380 -0.41 4.50 -4.88
C PRO A 380 -0.48 6.00 -5.17
N ARG A 381 -0.37 6.38 -6.44
CA ARG A 381 -0.71 7.74 -6.85
C ARG A 381 -2.21 7.90 -7.01
N TYR A 382 -2.81 7.00 -7.77
CA TYR A 382 -4.23 7.04 -8.10
C TYR A 382 -4.97 5.87 -7.45
N VAL A 383 -6.19 6.13 -7.00
CA VAL A 383 -7.15 5.10 -6.63
C VAL A 383 -8.41 5.30 -7.47
N TYR A 384 -8.88 4.23 -8.09
CA TYR A 384 -10.11 4.18 -8.86
C TYR A 384 -11.12 3.26 -8.17
N LEU A 385 -12.41 3.61 -8.27
CA LEU A 385 -13.51 2.74 -7.85
C LEU A 385 -14.30 2.30 -9.09
N VAL A 386 -14.37 0.99 -9.32
CA VAL A 386 -15.05 0.41 -10.48
C VAL A 386 -16.18 -0.50 -10.01
N PRO A 387 -17.42 -0.01 -9.90
CA PRO A 387 -18.58 -0.84 -9.60
C PRO A 387 -18.99 -1.66 -10.83
N LEU A 388 -19.12 -2.97 -10.68
CA LEU A 388 -19.50 -3.91 -11.72
C LEU A 388 -20.63 -4.83 -11.23
N ALA A 389 -21.55 -5.17 -12.13
CA ALA A 389 -22.49 -6.26 -11.94
C ALA A 389 -21.98 -7.45 -12.75
N LEU A 390 -21.37 -8.42 -12.07
CA LEU A 390 -20.79 -9.62 -12.65
C LEU A 390 -21.63 -10.82 -12.25
N GLU A 391 -21.92 -11.73 -13.20
CA GLU A 391 -22.57 -12.99 -12.86
C GLU A 391 -21.71 -13.82 -11.89
N PRO A 392 -22.28 -14.70 -11.09
CA PRO A 392 -21.47 -15.61 -10.27
C PRO A 392 -20.58 -16.50 -11.15
N GLY A 393 -19.34 -16.69 -10.74
CA GLY A 393 -18.37 -17.51 -11.47
C GLY A 393 -17.09 -16.76 -11.82
N PHE A 394 -16.33 -17.33 -12.74
CA PHE A 394 -14.98 -16.86 -13.05
C PHE A 394 -15.01 -15.78 -14.13
N HIS A 395 -14.41 -14.62 -13.85
CA HIS A 395 -14.32 -13.49 -14.78
C HIS A 395 -12.89 -13.09 -15.02
N THR A 396 -12.58 -12.84 -16.28
CA THR A 396 -11.31 -12.27 -16.71
C THR A 396 -11.48 -10.80 -17.04
N LEU A 397 -10.84 -9.90 -16.29
CA LEU A 397 -10.83 -8.47 -16.60
C LEU A 397 -9.43 -7.99 -17.01
N ARG A 398 -9.41 -6.98 -17.88
CA ARG A 398 -8.21 -6.34 -18.42
C ARG A 398 -8.24 -4.85 -18.08
N PHE A 399 -7.15 -4.35 -17.50
CA PHE A 399 -6.99 -2.95 -17.11
C PHE A 399 -5.95 -2.28 -17.99
N THR A 400 -6.27 -1.10 -18.53
CA THR A 400 -5.35 -0.30 -19.35
C THR A 400 -5.32 1.14 -18.86
N LEU A 401 -4.12 1.72 -18.79
CA LEU A 401 -3.91 3.16 -18.60
C LEU A 401 -3.25 3.71 -19.88
N PRO A 402 -4.03 4.15 -20.89
CA PRO A 402 -3.55 4.37 -22.25
C PRO A 402 -2.38 5.35 -22.37
N GLN A 403 -2.30 6.32 -21.46
CA GLN A 403 -1.26 7.36 -21.47
C GLN A 403 0.06 6.95 -20.81
N GLN A 404 0.08 5.79 -20.14
CA GLN A 404 1.23 5.31 -19.36
C GLN A 404 1.90 4.07 -19.98
N ASN A 405 1.43 3.60 -21.15
CA ASN A 405 1.86 2.32 -21.76
C ASN A 405 1.86 1.16 -20.73
N LEU A 406 0.92 1.23 -19.80
CA LEU A 406 0.67 0.21 -18.79
C LEU A 406 -0.40 -0.71 -19.38
N ASP A 407 0.06 -1.73 -20.11
CA ASP A 407 -0.82 -2.69 -20.77
C ASP A 407 -1.23 -3.84 -19.84
N VAL A 408 -2.51 -4.13 -19.92
CA VAL A 408 -3.25 -5.35 -19.56
C VAL A 408 -2.69 -6.12 -18.36
N VAL A 409 -3.11 -5.73 -17.17
CA VAL A 409 -3.14 -6.69 -16.06
C VAL A 409 -4.43 -7.50 -16.20
N ARG A 410 -4.29 -8.82 -16.35
CA ARG A 410 -5.40 -9.76 -16.31
C ARG A 410 -5.65 -10.13 -14.86
N HIS A 411 -6.86 -9.93 -14.36
CA HIS A 411 -7.25 -10.44 -13.05
C HIS A 411 -8.43 -11.38 -13.17
N ASP A 412 -8.30 -12.50 -12.45
CA ASP A 412 -9.29 -13.55 -12.37
C ASP A 412 -10.12 -13.33 -11.09
N LEU A 413 -11.39 -12.97 -11.28
CA LEU A 413 -12.32 -12.63 -10.20
C LEU A 413 -13.36 -13.74 -10.04
N MET A 414 -13.86 -13.93 -8.82
CA MET A 414 -14.90 -14.93 -8.54
C MET A 414 -15.99 -14.38 -7.62
N PRO A 415 -16.88 -13.49 -8.12
CA PRO A 415 -18.00 -12.97 -7.36
C PRO A 415 -18.88 -14.12 -6.84
N GLY A 416 -19.27 -14.04 -5.57
CA GLY A 416 -20.18 -14.99 -4.96
C GLY A 416 -21.64 -14.74 -5.37
N TYR A 417 -22.50 -15.72 -5.09
CA TYR A 417 -23.93 -15.65 -5.41
C TYR A 417 -24.69 -14.66 -4.52
N ASP A 418 -24.33 -14.57 -3.24
CA ASP A 418 -25.19 -13.95 -2.22
C ASP A 418 -24.55 -12.76 -1.48
N SER A 419 -23.37 -12.32 -1.90
CA SER A 419 -22.66 -11.24 -1.18
C SER A 419 -21.86 -10.36 -2.12
N PRO A 420 -21.87 -9.03 -1.89
CA PRO A 420 -21.00 -8.14 -2.63
C PRO A 420 -19.52 -8.51 -2.43
N ALA A 421 -18.75 -8.46 -3.51
CA ALA A 421 -17.34 -8.79 -3.52
C ALA A 421 -16.49 -7.53 -3.74
N VAL A 422 -15.36 -7.45 -3.05
CA VAL A 422 -14.40 -6.35 -3.21
C VAL A 422 -13.04 -6.90 -3.57
N TYR A 423 -12.44 -6.36 -4.62
CA TYR A 423 -11.13 -6.76 -5.12
C TYR A 423 -10.18 -5.57 -5.12
N VAL A 424 -8.95 -5.78 -4.64
CA VAL A 424 -7.93 -4.74 -4.55
C VAL A 424 -6.83 -5.05 -5.55
N ILE A 425 -6.82 -4.28 -6.62
CA ILE A 425 -5.96 -4.51 -7.78
C ILE A 425 -4.91 -3.41 -7.80
N ARG A 426 -3.64 -3.75 -8.02
CA ARG A 426 -2.59 -2.74 -8.15
C ARG A 426 -1.85 -2.85 -9.47
N LEU A 427 -1.99 -1.82 -10.28
CA LEU A 427 -1.32 -1.63 -11.56
C LEU A 427 0.09 -1.10 -11.31
N SER A 428 1.10 -1.89 -11.65
CA SER A 428 2.51 -1.52 -11.53
C SER A 428 3.19 -1.55 -12.90
N SER A 429 4.15 -0.65 -13.13
CA SER A 429 4.93 -0.54 -14.39
C SER A 429 5.74 -1.77 -14.75
N GLN A 430 5.85 -2.72 -13.82
CA GLN A 430 6.50 -4.00 -14.00
C GLN A 430 5.55 -5.15 -13.66
N SER A 431 4.22 -4.99 -13.82
CA SER A 431 3.31 -6.12 -13.75
C SER A 431 3.88 -7.20 -14.66
N ARG A 432 4.48 -8.22 -14.03
CA ARG A 432 5.32 -9.23 -14.68
C ARG A 432 4.51 -10.13 -15.59
N PHE A 433 3.30 -9.76 -15.99
CA PHE A 433 2.52 -10.54 -16.94
C PHE A 433 3.35 -10.87 -18.17
N ALA A 434 4.07 -9.89 -18.73
CA ALA A 434 5.00 -10.12 -19.83
C ALA A 434 6.20 -11.04 -19.49
N SER A 435 6.78 -10.94 -18.28
CA SER A 435 7.94 -11.76 -17.87
C SER A 435 7.57 -13.18 -17.40
N LEU A 436 6.43 -13.35 -16.74
CA LEU A 436 5.87 -14.65 -16.38
C LEU A 436 5.48 -15.41 -17.64
N LEU A 437 4.96 -14.72 -18.66
CA LEU A 437 4.69 -15.33 -19.96
C LEU A 437 5.97 -15.75 -20.69
N SER A 438 7.03 -14.94 -20.65
CA SER A 438 8.31 -15.33 -21.25
C SER A 438 8.97 -16.52 -20.55
N ASP A 439 8.74 -16.70 -19.24
CA ASP A 439 9.26 -17.84 -18.47
C ASP A 439 8.43 -19.13 -18.68
N LEU A 440 7.13 -18.99 -19.01
CA LEU A 440 6.23 -20.13 -19.24
C LEU A 440 6.32 -20.70 -20.66
N ASP A 441 6.62 -19.88 -21.67
CA ASP A 441 6.85 -20.34 -23.05
C ASP A 441 7.80 -19.41 -23.81
N PRO A 442 9.09 -19.76 -23.96
CA PRO A 442 10.07 -18.93 -24.66
C PRO A 442 9.82 -18.81 -26.17
N GLY A 443 8.80 -19.48 -26.73
CA GLY A 443 8.45 -19.45 -28.15
C GLY A 443 7.42 -18.39 -28.57
N VAL A 444 6.87 -17.60 -27.64
CA VAL A 444 5.82 -16.62 -27.96
C VAL A 444 6.43 -15.27 -28.38
N GLU A 445 6.62 -15.10 -29.69
CA GLU A 445 7.30 -13.92 -30.27
C GLU A 445 6.42 -12.65 -30.37
N SER A 446 5.09 -12.72 -30.12
CA SER A 446 4.24 -11.53 -30.13
C SER A 446 3.29 -11.42 -28.93
N GLU A 447 3.28 -10.24 -28.32
CA GLU A 447 2.43 -9.85 -27.17
C GLU A 447 0.93 -9.99 -27.49
N HIS A 448 0.57 -9.89 -28.78
CA HIS A 448 -0.79 -10.04 -29.30
C HIS A 448 -1.25 -11.51 -29.41
N ASP A 449 -0.35 -12.44 -29.74
CA ASP A 449 -0.65 -13.90 -29.70
C ASP A 449 -0.65 -14.45 -28.27
N ALA A 450 0.18 -13.87 -27.39
CA ALA A 450 0.21 -14.22 -25.97
C ALA A 450 -1.13 -13.90 -25.29
N THR A 451 -1.77 -12.76 -25.60
CA THR A 451 -3.03 -12.36 -24.96
C THR A 451 -4.26 -13.15 -25.43
N ALA A 452 -4.20 -13.75 -26.62
CA ALA A 452 -5.33 -14.48 -27.22
C ALA A 452 -5.40 -15.98 -26.84
N ARG A 453 -4.33 -16.59 -26.29
CA ARG A 453 -4.23 -18.05 -26.08
C ARG A 453 -4.31 -18.53 -24.62
N ILE A 454 -4.41 -17.62 -23.66
CA ILE A 454 -4.28 -18.00 -22.26
C ILE A 454 -5.66 -18.30 -21.66
N ALA A 455 -6.23 -19.46 -21.96
CA ALA A 455 -7.03 -20.14 -20.93
C ALA A 455 -5.99 -20.80 -20.01
N ARG A 456 -5.61 -20.14 -18.89
CA ARG A 456 -4.64 -20.77 -17.97
C ARG A 456 -5.31 -22.00 -17.39
N SER A 457 -4.78 -23.18 -17.70
CA SER A 457 -5.16 -24.37 -16.95
C SER A 457 -4.82 -24.12 -15.48
N ILE A 458 -5.77 -24.34 -14.59
CA ILE A 458 -5.53 -24.32 -13.15
C ILE A 458 -4.48 -25.39 -12.84
N ALA A 459 -3.27 -24.96 -12.49
CA ALA A 459 -2.17 -25.87 -12.17
C ALA A 459 -2.37 -26.48 -10.78
N HIS A 460 -2.85 -25.66 -9.83
CA HIS A 460 -3.09 -26.05 -8.44
C HIS A 460 -4.51 -25.67 -8.00
N PRO A 461 -5.45 -26.62 -8.06
CA PRO A 461 -6.81 -26.38 -7.55
C PRO A 461 -6.78 -26.07 -6.06
N ASN A 462 -7.60 -25.10 -5.64
CA ASN A 462 -7.59 -24.52 -4.31
C ASN A 462 -9.01 -24.28 -3.78
N ASP A 463 -9.16 -23.60 -2.65
CA ASP A 463 -10.48 -23.42 -2.00
C ASP A 463 -11.48 -22.63 -2.83
N HIS A 464 -10.99 -21.78 -3.74
CA HIS A 464 -11.84 -20.98 -4.62
C HIS A 464 -12.22 -21.75 -5.90
N THR A 465 -11.28 -22.47 -6.49
CA THR A 465 -11.57 -23.26 -7.71
C THR A 465 -12.29 -24.58 -7.41
N GLY A 466 -12.21 -25.05 -6.15
CA GLY A 466 -12.57 -26.40 -5.78
C GLY A 466 -11.58 -27.44 -6.32
N PRO A 467 -11.71 -28.71 -5.90
CA PRO A 467 -10.92 -29.81 -6.43
C PRO A 467 -11.30 -30.13 -7.88
N ILE A 468 -10.30 -30.32 -8.74
CA ILE A 468 -10.51 -30.74 -10.14
C ILE A 468 -10.42 -32.27 -10.23
N VAL A 469 -11.30 -32.89 -11.01
CA VAL A 469 -11.31 -34.34 -11.24
C VAL A 469 -9.94 -34.81 -11.71
N GLY A 470 -9.43 -35.89 -11.12
CA GLY A 470 -8.11 -36.42 -11.44
C GLY A 470 -6.97 -35.82 -10.61
N THR A 471 -7.21 -34.75 -9.84
CA THR A 471 -6.26 -34.19 -8.88
C THR A 471 -6.43 -34.80 -7.49
N PHE A 472 -5.35 -34.81 -6.71
CA PHE A 472 -5.30 -35.31 -5.34
C PHE A 472 -4.34 -34.44 -4.50
N PRO A 473 -4.28 -34.61 -3.16
CA PRO A 473 -3.52 -33.72 -2.28
C PRO A 473 -2.07 -33.49 -2.70
N TYR A 474 -1.66 -32.23 -2.71
CA TYR A 474 -0.30 -31.81 -3.03
C TYR A 474 0.73 -32.50 -2.13
N ILE A 475 0.42 -32.69 -0.84
CA ILE A 475 1.31 -33.35 0.13
C ILE A 475 1.60 -34.82 -0.19
N LEU A 476 0.81 -35.44 -1.07
CA LEU A 476 1.01 -36.80 -1.56
C LEU A 476 1.65 -36.82 -2.95
N GLY A 477 2.17 -35.69 -3.43
CA GLY A 477 2.73 -35.55 -4.77
C GLY A 477 1.71 -35.19 -5.86
N GLY A 478 0.47 -34.88 -5.47
CA GLY A 478 -0.57 -34.38 -6.38
C GLY A 478 -0.41 -32.87 -6.65
N THR A 479 -1.49 -32.23 -7.10
CA THR A 479 -1.50 -30.79 -7.40
C THR A 479 -2.52 -29.99 -6.59
N CYS A 480 -3.48 -30.66 -5.93
CA CYS A 480 -4.56 -29.99 -5.23
C CYS A 480 -4.09 -29.45 -3.87
N VAL A 481 -4.33 -28.17 -3.64
CA VAL A 481 -4.01 -27.45 -2.40
C VAL A 481 -5.27 -26.97 -1.66
N CYS A 482 -6.43 -27.54 -1.97
CA CYS A 482 -7.65 -27.29 -1.20
C CYS A 482 -7.49 -27.71 0.27
N ILE A 483 -8.11 -26.96 1.17
CA ILE A 483 -8.23 -27.30 2.58
C ILE A 483 -9.00 -28.62 2.70
N PRO A 484 -8.49 -29.60 3.47
CA PRO A 484 -9.16 -30.88 3.64
C PRO A 484 -10.55 -30.71 4.28
N SER A 485 -11.58 -30.96 3.50
CA SER A 485 -13.00 -30.94 3.88
C SER A 485 -13.71 -32.22 3.43
N ALA A 486 -14.95 -32.43 3.88
CA ALA A 486 -15.74 -33.58 3.45
C ALA A 486 -15.97 -33.58 1.93
N ASP A 487 -16.28 -32.42 1.35
CA ASP A 487 -16.52 -32.26 -0.08
C ASP A 487 -15.24 -32.48 -0.91
N VAL A 488 -14.10 -31.97 -0.42
CA VAL A 488 -12.80 -32.19 -1.06
C VAL A 488 -12.42 -33.67 -1.04
N LEU A 489 -12.61 -34.36 0.09
CA LEU A 489 -12.37 -35.80 0.17
C LEU A 489 -13.32 -36.60 -0.74
N ALA A 490 -14.60 -36.21 -0.81
CA ALA A 490 -15.56 -36.85 -1.70
C ALA A 490 -15.16 -36.68 -3.18
N ALA A 491 -14.62 -35.51 -3.56
CA ALA A 491 -14.08 -35.30 -4.89
C ALA A 491 -12.86 -36.20 -5.18
N TYR A 492 -11.96 -36.39 -4.20
CA TYR A 492 -10.86 -37.34 -4.35
C TYR A 492 -11.36 -38.79 -4.51
N HIS A 493 -12.35 -39.20 -3.70
CA HIS A 493 -12.97 -40.51 -3.81
C HIS A 493 -13.63 -40.72 -5.18
N ALA A 494 -14.33 -39.71 -5.69
CA ALA A 494 -14.91 -39.75 -7.04
C ALA A 494 -13.86 -39.88 -8.14
N GLY A 495 -12.65 -39.32 -7.92
CA GLY A 495 -11.49 -39.49 -8.78
C GLY A 495 -10.76 -40.83 -8.62
N GLY A 496 -11.20 -41.70 -7.70
CA GLY A 496 -10.56 -42.99 -7.41
C GLY A 496 -9.36 -42.91 -6.46
N TYR A 497 -9.15 -41.77 -5.80
CA TYR A 497 -8.04 -41.56 -4.86
C TYR A 497 -8.51 -41.63 -3.40
N LEU A 498 -7.64 -42.10 -2.51
CA LEU A 498 -7.84 -42.07 -1.04
C LEU A 498 -9.10 -42.78 -0.53
N LEU A 499 -9.55 -43.82 -1.23
CA LEU A 499 -10.78 -44.57 -0.93
C LEU A 499 -10.77 -45.22 0.48
N ASP A 500 -9.59 -45.43 1.04
CA ASP A 500 -9.36 -46.02 2.37
C ASP A 500 -9.26 -44.97 3.49
N LEU A 501 -9.24 -43.67 3.17
CA LEU A 501 -9.12 -42.59 4.14
C LEU A 501 -10.45 -41.90 4.42
N ASN A 502 -10.66 -41.56 5.70
CA ASN A 502 -11.66 -40.60 6.14
C ASN A 502 -11.06 -39.19 6.31
N LEU A 503 -11.92 -38.20 6.57
CA LEU A 503 -11.51 -36.80 6.70
C LEU A 503 -10.51 -36.56 7.84
N GLU A 504 -10.67 -37.22 8.98
CA GLU A 504 -9.77 -37.06 10.12
C GLU A 504 -8.37 -37.61 9.82
N GLN A 505 -8.29 -38.75 9.13
CA GLN A 505 -7.03 -39.31 8.67
C GLN A 505 -6.35 -38.39 7.66
N LEU A 506 -7.09 -37.84 6.69
CA LEU A 506 -6.54 -36.87 5.74
C LEU A 506 -5.99 -35.62 6.45
N ARG A 507 -6.76 -35.03 7.39
CA ARG A 507 -6.29 -33.89 8.20
C ARG A 507 -5.06 -34.25 9.04
N SER A 508 -4.97 -35.48 9.52
CA SER A 508 -3.82 -35.97 10.28
C SER A 508 -2.54 -36.04 9.42
N LEU A 509 -2.66 -36.40 8.13
CA LEU A 509 -1.53 -36.37 7.19
C LEU A 509 -0.99 -34.94 7.01
N TYR A 510 -1.85 -33.95 6.80
CA TYR A 510 -1.42 -32.55 6.71
C TYR A 510 -0.76 -32.06 8.00
N ARG A 511 -1.32 -32.40 9.16
CA ARG A 511 -0.74 -32.05 10.47
C ARG A 511 0.62 -32.73 10.71
N ALA A 512 0.81 -33.95 10.20
CA ALA A 512 2.10 -34.65 10.29
C ALA A 512 3.22 -33.94 9.51
N GLU A 513 2.89 -33.24 8.42
CA GLU A 513 3.80 -32.35 7.70
C GLU A 513 3.95 -30.97 8.35
N GLY A 514 3.25 -30.72 9.46
CA GLY A 514 3.19 -29.42 10.11
C GLY A 514 2.46 -28.36 9.28
N ILE A 515 1.62 -28.77 8.32
CA ILE A 515 0.81 -27.86 7.51
C ILE A 515 -0.40 -27.39 8.32
N VAL A 516 -0.65 -26.09 8.21
CA VAL A 516 -1.65 -25.34 8.93
C VAL A 516 -2.74 -24.91 7.95
N PHE A 517 -3.96 -25.34 8.25
CA PHE A 517 -5.18 -24.99 7.52
C PHE A 517 -6.30 -24.53 8.46
N ASP A 518 -6.04 -24.50 9.77
CA ASP A 518 -6.90 -23.89 10.76
C ASP A 518 -6.41 -22.44 11.00
N PRO A 519 -7.29 -21.45 11.22
CA PRO A 519 -6.88 -20.07 11.47
C PRO A 519 -5.92 -20.04 12.67
N LEU A 520 -4.68 -19.58 12.46
CA LEU A 520 -3.74 -19.46 13.56
C LEU A 520 -4.20 -18.36 14.50
N PRO A 521 -4.22 -18.60 15.83
CA PRO A 521 -4.41 -17.53 16.79
C PRO A 521 -3.30 -16.49 16.61
N LEU A 522 -3.63 -15.23 16.89
CA LEU A 522 -2.82 -14.01 16.79
C LEU A 522 -1.60 -13.99 17.75
N SER A 523 -0.95 -15.13 17.98
CA SER A 523 0.24 -15.21 18.81
C SER A 523 1.49 -14.74 18.03
N SER A 524 2.32 -13.98 18.71
CA SER A 524 3.49 -13.26 18.18
C SER A 524 4.64 -14.15 17.69
N GLU A 525 4.56 -15.47 17.80
CA GLU A 525 5.74 -16.35 17.74
C GLU A 525 5.94 -17.12 16.43
N THR A 526 5.07 -17.00 15.42
CA THR A 526 5.23 -17.79 14.19
C THR A 526 5.40 -16.95 12.93
N GLN A 527 6.54 -16.25 12.79
CA GLN A 527 6.83 -15.49 11.56
C GLN A 527 7.03 -16.37 10.31
N GLN A 528 7.43 -17.64 10.46
CA GLN A 528 7.69 -18.55 9.34
C GLN A 528 6.45 -19.31 8.82
N THR A 529 5.35 -19.32 9.58
CA THR A 529 4.16 -20.12 9.23
C THR A 529 3.25 -19.45 8.19
N TRP A 530 3.54 -18.21 7.78
CA TRP A 530 2.65 -17.40 6.92
C TRP A 530 2.83 -17.60 5.41
N ARG A 531 3.81 -18.39 4.97
CA ARG A 531 3.97 -18.70 3.55
C ARG A 531 3.06 -19.87 3.16
N HIS A 532 2.52 -19.81 1.95
CA HIS A 532 1.76 -20.90 1.37
C HIS A 532 2.65 -22.12 1.13
N VAL A 533 2.10 -23.34 1.18
CA VAL A 533 2.86 -24.59 1.00
C VAL A 533 3.59 -24.66 -0.35
N LEU A 534 2.99 -24.10 -1.40
CA LEU A 534 3.59 -24.00 -2.74
C LEU A 534 4.78 -23.03 -2.79
N ASP A 535 4.82 -22.04 -1.90
CA ASP A 535 5.93 -21.09 -1.74
C ASP A 535 6.96 -21.57 -0.68
N GLY A 536 6.96 -22.88 -0.37
CA GLY A 536 7.85 -23.50 0.61
C GLY A 536 7.49 -23.20 2.08
N GLY A 537 6.27 -22.73 2.32
CA GLY A 537 5.74 -22.48 3.65
C GLY A 537 4.99 -23.66 4.25
N ARG A 538 4.14 -23.35 5.23
CA ARG A 538 3.30 -24.33 5.95
C ARG A 538 1.82 -23.97 5.96
N LEU A 539 1.43 -22.85 5.37
CA LEU A 539 0.03 -22.43 5.30
C LEU A 539 -0.64 -23.06 4.07
N LEU A 540 -1.86 -23.55 4.23
CA LEU A 540 -2.70 -24.02 3.12
C LEU A 540 -3.76 -22.99 2.71
N TYR A 541 -3.79 -21.83 3.36
CA TYR A 541 -4.76 -20.79 3.08
C TYR A 541 -4.52 -20.21 1.69
N THR A 542 -5.53 -20.34 0.84
CA THR A 542 -5.53 -19.79 -0.51
C THR A 542 -5.59 -18.27 -0.46
N PRO A 543 -4.67 -17.53 -1.11
CA PRO A 543 -4.83 -16.08 -1.23
C PRO A 543 -6.11 -15.71 -1.97
N LEU A 544 -6.63 -14.52 -1.72
CA LEU A 544 -7.89 -14.07 -2.32
C LEU A 544 -7.80 -13.99 -3.87
N PRO A 545 -8.86 -14.38 -4.61
CA PRO A 545 -8.92 -14.21 -6.06
C PRO A 545 -8.71 -12.74 -6.46
N GLY A 546 -8.17 -12.52 -7.65
CA GLY A 546 -7.77 -11.18 -8.13
C GLY A 546 -6.50 -10.62 -7.49
N SER A 547 -5.84 -11.35 -6.58
CA SER A 547 -4.55 -10.96 -6.01
C SER A 547 -3.36 -11.56 -6.75
N ALA A 548 -2.19 -10.94 -6.61
CA ALA A 548 -0.96 -11.45 -7.21
C ALA A 548 -0.54 -12.82 -6.61
N GLY A 549 -0.85 -13.05 -5.33
CA GLY A 549 -0.58 -14.34 -4.68
C GLY A 549 -1.47 -15.44 -5.22
N TYR A 550 -2.76 -15.15 -5.45
CA TYR A 550 -3.68 -16.12 -6.03
C TYR A 550 -3.26 -16.52 -7.44
N GLU A 551 -2.95 -15.55 -8.30
CA GLU A 551 -2.49 -15.83 -9.66
C GLU A 551 -1.20 -16.65 -9.69
N ARG A 552 -0.22 -16.25 -8.87
CA ARG A 552 1.05 -16.96 -8.74
C ARG A 552 0.81 -18.42 -8.38
N LEU A 553 0.02 -18.68 -7.34
CA LEU A 553 -0.14 -20.02 -6.79
C LEU A 553 -1.07 -20.92 -7.61
N THR A 554 -2.11 -20.35 -8.22
CA THR A 554 -3.13 -21.13 -8.94
C THR A 554 -2.64 -21.58 -10.31
N TYR A 555 -1.85 -20.76 -10.99
CA TYR A 555 -1.48 -20.97 -12.39
C TYR A 555 -0.02 -21.30 -12.64
N SER A 556 0.89 -21.05 -11.69
CA SER A 556 2.28 -21.45 -11.84
C SER A 556 2.43 -22.94 -11.56
N THR A 557 3.34 -23.60 -12.26
CA THR A 557 3.71 -24.98 -11.95
C THR A 557 4.70 -25.01 -10.79
N HIS A 558 4.41 -25.83 -9.79
CA HIS A 558 5.34 -26.09 -8.68
C HIS A 558 5.92 -27.50 -8.78
N ARG A 559 7.10 -27.70 -8.18
CA ARG A 559 7.67 -29.04 -8.06
C ARG A 559 6.74 -29.92 -7.24
N PRO A 560 6.66 -31.24 -7.50
CA PRO A 560 5.93 -32.15 -6.63
C PRO A 560 6.41 -32.03 -5.19
N TYR A 561 5.48 -32.14 -4.24
CA TYR A 561 5.82 -32.12 -2.82
C TYR A 561 6.68 -33.33 -2.44
N GLU A 562 7.71 -33.09 -1.63
CA GLU A 562 8.54 -34.13 -1.02
C GLU A 562 8.12 -34.28 0.45
N PRO A 563 7.42 -35.37 0.83
CA PRO A 563 6.93 -35.52 2.20
C PRO A 563 8.07 -35.67 3.20
N GLY A 564 8.03 -34.87 4.26
CA GLY A 564 9.00 -34.91 5.34
C GLY A 564 8.71 -36.00 6.37
N SER A 565 7.43 -36.34 6.58
CA SER A 565 7.02 -37.35 7.56
C SER A 565 6.99 -38.76 6.97
N GLU A 566 7.23 -39.77 7.80
CA GLU A 566 7.16 -41.18 7.39
C GLU A 566 5.72 -41.59 7.01
N VAL A 567 4.73 -41.18 7.79
CA VAL A 567 3.32 -41.52 7.56
C VAL A 567 2.79 -40.99 6.21
N VAL A 568 3.22 -39.81 5.78
CA VAL A 568 2.82 -39.25 4.48
C VAL A 568 3.58 -39.89 3.33
N ARG A 569 4.86 -40.27 3.52
CA ARG A 569 5.60 -41.09 2.54
C ARG A 569 4.91 -42.44 2.31
N GLU A 570 4.53 -43.14 3.37
CA GLU A 570 3.80 -44.42 3.27
C GLU A 570 2.43 -44.24 2.58
N ALA A 571 1.68 -43.20 2.93
CA ALA A 571 0.39 -42.90 2.31
C ALA A 571 0.52 -42.61 0.81
N ARG A 572 1.55 -41.83 0.42
CA ARG A 572 1.87 -41.56 -0.98
C ARG A 572 2.25 -42.84 -1.71
N ASP A 573 3.13 -43.65 -1.14
CA ASP A 573 3.62 -44.86 -1.79
C ASP A 573 2.49 -45.89 -1.98
N ARG A 574 1.54 -45.98 -1.04
CA ARG A 574 0.30 -46.75 -1.21
C ARG A 574 -0.56 -46.21 -2.35
N LEU A 575 -0.82 -44.90 -2.37
CA LEU A 575 -1.61 -44.25 -3.42
C LEU A 575 -1.03 -44.47 -4.82
N LEU A 576 0.30 -44.34 -4.95
CA LEU A 576 1.01 -44.51 -6.22
C LEU A 576 1.21 -45.98 -6.61
N GLY A 577 1.32 -46.89 -5.63
CA GLY A 577 1.44 -48.33 -5.86
C GLY A 577 0.11 -49.02 -6.21
N GLU A 578 -1.01 -48.50 -5.70
CA GLU A 578 -2.36 -48.96 -5.99
C GLU A 578 -2.99 -48.27 -7.20
N SER A 579 -2.38 -47.16 -7.67
CA SER A 579 -2.88 -46.45 -8.84
C SER A 579 -2.97 -47.44 -10.00
N PRO A 580 -4.19 -47.71 -10.52
CA PRO A 580 -4.34 -48.57 -11.68
C PRO A 580 -3.45 -47.97 -12.74
N THR A 581 -2.53 -48.76 -13.31
CA THR A 581 -1.73 -48.34 -14.45
C THR A 581 -2.68 -47.71 -15.45
N MET A 582 -2.77 -46.38 -15.47
CA MET A 582 -3.64 -45.67 -16.38
C MET A 582 -3.10 -46.08 -17.73
N SER A 583 -3.88 -46.91 -18.43
CA SER A 583 -3.60 -47.26 -19.81
C SER A 583 -3.29 -45.95 -20.51
N SER A 584 -2.14 -45.87 -21.17
CA SER A 584 -1.66 -44.68 -21.87
C SER A 584 -2.59 -44.23 -23.01
N ASP A 585 -3.75 -44.87 -23.18
CA ASP A 585 -4.78 -44.60 -24.18
C ASP A 585 -5.82 -43.54 -23.74
N VAL A 586 -5.64 -42.85 -22.61
CA VAL A 586 -6.49 -41.69 -22.29
C VAL A 586 -6.09 -40.51 -23.18
N ASP A 587 -6.83 -40.41 -24.27
CA ASP A 587 -6.83 -39.39 -25.31
C ASP A 587 -6.47 -37.98 -24.78
N GLU A 588 -5.31 -37.48 -25.20
CA GLU A 588 -4.71 -36.19 -24.80
C GLU A 588 -5.66 -35.01 -25.05
N THR A 589 -6.63 -35.19 -25.95
CA THR A 589 -7.71 -34.25 -26.29
C THR A 589 -8.69 -33.98 -25.14
N ALA A 590 -8.79 -34.85 -24.12
CA ALA A 590 -9.67 -34.63 -22.97
C ALA A 590 -9.03 -33.77 -21.86
N ARG A 591 -7.72 -33.50 -21.91
CA ARG A 591 -7.04 -32.62 -20.93
C ARG A 591 -7.05 -31.13 -21.30
N ILE A 592 -7.46 -30.79 -22.52
CA ILE A 592 -7.38 -29.43 -23.08
C ILE A 592 -8.76 -28.73 -23.12
N ARG A 593 -9.85 -29.43 -22.74
CA ARG A 593 -11.17 -28.83 -22.53
C ARG A 593 -11.47 -28.77 -21.05
#